data_AF-A0A9D8KXF9-F1
#
_entry.id   AF-A0A9D8KXF9-F1
#
_cell.length_a   1.000
_cell.length_b   1.000
_cell.length_c   1.000
_cell.angle_alpha   90.00
_cell.angle_beta   90.00
_cell.angle_gamma   90.00
#
_symmetry.space_group_name_H-M   'P 1'
#
loop_
_entity.id
_entity.type
_entity.pdbx_description
1 polymer ?
#
loop_
_entity_poly.entity_id
_entity_poly.type
_entity_poly.pdbx_seq_one_letter_code
_entity_poly.pdbx_strand_id
1 'polypeptide(L)'
;MSLKQQLTDDMKAAMKGGDKHSLGVIRLINAAIKQKEVDERIELDDAAVIAVLDKMVKQRKDSVAQYEAANREDLAKVERDEIVVIERYLPAKLG
;
A
#
# COMPACT_ATOMS: atom_id res chain seq x y z
N MET A 1 0.59 15.08 11.74
CA MET A 1 1.55 14.59 10.73
C MET A 1 0.71 14.08 9.57
N SER A 2 1.00 14.46 8.32
CA SER A 2 0.23 13.95 7.17
C SER A 2 0.58 12.50 6.89
N LEU A 3 -0.29 11.78 6.18
CA LEU A 3 -0.04 10.40 5.78
C LEU A 3 1.19 10.26 4.89
N LYS A 4 1.42 11.23 3.98
CA LYS A 4 2.64 11.25 3.14
C LYS A 4 3.91 11.36 3.98
N GLN A 5 3.87 12.17 5.04
CA GLN A 5 5.01 12.30 5.95
C GLN A 5 5.22 11.03 6.77
N GLN A 6 4.14 10.42 7.29
CA GLN A 6 4.21 9.14 8.00
C GLN A 6 4.80 8.02 7.12
N LEU A 7 4.32 7.86 5.88
CA LEU A 7 4.85 6.89 4.92
C LEU A 7 6.34 7.10 4.63
N THR A 8 6.78 8.36 4.56
CA THR A 8 8.20 8.68 4.34
C THR A 8 9.06 8.28 5.53
N ASP A 9 8.58 8.51 6.75
CA ASP A 9 9.34 8.20 7.96
C ASP A 9 9.33 6.71 8.29
N ASP A 10 8.22 6.02 8.05
CA ASP A 10 8.13 4.56 8.16
C ASP A 10 9.01 3.86 7.12
N MET A 11 9.12 4.41 5.90
CA MET A 11 10.06 3.90 4.89
C MET A 11 11.51 3.95 5.40
N LYS A 12 11.91 5.06 6.03
CA LYS A 12 13.25 5.21 6.62
C LYS A 12 13.45 4.25 7.79
N ALA A 13 12.43 4.10 8.64
CA ALA A 13 12.45 3.17 9.75
C ALA A 13 12.60 1.72 9.29
N ALA A 14 11.83 1.29 8.29
CA ALA A 14 11.90 -0.04 7.68
C ALA A 14 13.28 -0.29 7.04
N MET A 15 13.84 0.71 6.36
CA MET A 15 15.19 0.66 5.80
C MET A 15 16.26 0.47 6.88
N LYS A 16 16.19 1.25 7.97
CA LYS A 16 17.15 1.17 9.08
C LYS A 16 17.00 -0.14 9.88
N GLY A 17 15.77 -0.60 10.04
CA GLY A 17 15.44 -1.83 10.78
C GLY A 17 15.63 -3.12 9.97
N GLY A 18 15.90 -3.03 8.66
CA GLY A 18 16.05 -4.19 7.79
C GLY A 18 14.73 -4.92 7.47
N ASP A 19 13.58 -4.29 7.72
CA ASP A 19 12.27 -4.83 7.36
C ASP A 19 12.05 -4.67 5.85
N LYS A 20 12.60 -5.62 5.09
CA LYS A 20 12.55 -5.62 3.62
C LYS A 20 11.12 -5.71 3.08
N HIS A 21 10.24 -6.41 3.80
CA HIS A 21 8.86 -6.59 3.35
C HIS A 21 8.08 -5.28 3.45
N SER A 22 8.03 -4.66 4.63
CA SER A 22 7.35 -3.36 4.78
C SER A 22 8.00 -2.30 3.90
N LEU A 23 9.33 -2.27 3.79
CA LEU A 23 10.04 -1.34 2.91
C LEU A 23 9.60 -1.45 1.43
N GLY A 24 9.42 -2.67 0.93
CA GLY A 24 8.95 -2.91 -0.43
C GLY A 24 7.55 -2.35 -0.65
N VAL A 25 6.62 -2.67 0.24
CA VAL A 25 5.22 -2.23 0.14
C VAL A 25 5.10 -0.71 0.29
N ILE A 26 5.80 -0.11 1.25
CA ILE A 26 5.79 1.35 1.45
C ILE A 26 6.34 2.09 0.22
N ARG A 27 7.34 1.53 -0.47
CA ARG A 27 7.84 2.09 -1.73
C ARG A 27 6.81 2.02 -2.85
N LEU A 28 6.06 0.92 -2.95
CA LEU A 28 4.96 0.80 -3.91
C LEU A 28 3.84 1.81 -3.63
N ILE A 29 3.51 2.02 -2.35
CA ILE A 29 2.55 3.05 -1.92
C ILE A 29 3.01 4.43 -2.37
N ASN A 30 4.25 4.81 -2.03
CA ASN A 30 4.80 6.12 -2.38
C ASN A 30 4.87 6.32 -3.90
N ALA A 31 5.19 5.27 -4.66
CA ALA A 31 5.16 5.32 -6.12
C ALA A 31 3.74 5.55 -6.67
N ALA A 32 2.72 4.87 -6.13
CA ALA A 32 1.34 5.05 -6.55
C ALA A 32 0.80 6.46 -6.25
N ILE A 33 1.13 7.01 -5.07
CA ILE A 33 0.83 8.40 -4.70
C ILE A 33 1.49 9.35 -5.69
N LYS A 34 2.80 9.17 -5.93
CA LYS A 34 3.56 10.05 -6.82
C LYS A 34 3.06 9.99 -8.26
N GLN A 35 2.71 8.80 -8.75
CA GLN A 35 2.15 8.61 -10.07
C GLN A 35 0.87 9.43 -10.24
N LYS A 36 -0.06 9.35 -9.27
CA LYS A 36 -1.29 10.12 -9.30
C LYS A 36 -1.05 11.63 -9.26
N GLU A 37 -0.15 12.11 -8.40
CA GLU A 37 0.23 13.54 -8.36
C GLU A 37 0.78 14.04 -9.71
N VAL A 38 1.59 13.21 -10.39
CA VAL A 38 2.17 13.56 -11.70
C VAL A 38 1.10 13.55 -12.79
N ASP A 39 0.26 12.52 -12.82
CA ASP A 39 -0.78 12.35 -13.85
C ASP A 39 -1.83 13.45 -13.76
N GLU A 40 -2.26 13.78 -12.54
CA GLU A 40 -3.31 14.78 -12.30
C GLU A 40 -2.74 16.20 -12.08
N ARG A 41 -1.42 16.35 -11.98
CA ARG A 41 -0.71 17.62 -11.69
C ARG A 41 -1.24 18.30 -10.42
N ILE A 42 -1.48 17.52 -9.38
CA ILE A 42 -1.96 17.97 -8.07
C ILE A 42 -1.02 17.49 -6.97
N GLU A 43 -1.19 18.07 -5.78
CA GLU A 43 -0.66 17.48 -4.55
C GLU A 43 -1.79 16.72 -3.85
N LEU A 44 -1.56 15.48 -3.44
CA LEU A 44 -2.59 14.72 -2.71
C LEU A 44 -2.62 15.14 -1.24
N ASP A 45 -3.82 15.43 -0.75
CA ASP A 45 -4.12 15.48 0.68
C ASP A 45 -4.32 14.06 1.25
N ASP A 46 -4.50 13.97 2.57
CA ASP A 46 -4.64 12.68 3.25
C ASP A 46 -5.87 11.90 2.77
N ALA A 47 -6.98 12.58 2.42
CA ALA A 47 -8.18 11.92 1.90
C ALA A 47 -7.92 11.28 0.53
N ALA A 48 -7.23 11.98 -0.36
CA ALA A 48 -6.87 11.46 -1.67
C ALA A 48 -5.80 10.35 -1.58
N VAL A 49 -4.88 10.42 -0.60
CA VAL A 49 -3.96 9.32 -0.28
C VAL A 49 -4.73 8.07 0.18
N ILE A 50 -5.70 8.21 1.09
CA ILE A 50 -6.56 7.10 1.53
C ILE A 50 -7.25 6.45 0.33
N ALA A 51 -7.78 7.25 -0.61
CA ALA A 51 -8.41 6.72 -1.81
C ALA A 51 -7.43 5.91 -2.70
N VAL A 52 -6.15 6.31 -2.77
CA VAL A 52 -5.11 5.52 -3.46
C VAL A 52 -4.87 4.20 -2.73
N LEU A 53 -4.74 4.23 -1.41
CA LEU A 53 -4.51 3.03 -0.59
C LEU A 53 -5.68 2.04 -0.67
N ASP A 54 -6.92 2.52 -0.61
CA ASP A 54 -8.11 1.67 -0.78
C ASP A 54 -8.14 1.01 -2.16
N LYS A 55 -7.77 1.76 -3.22
CA LYS A 55 -7.63 1.20 -4.56
C LYS A 55 -6.55 0.12 -4.61
N MET A 56 -5.41 0.35 -3.96
CA MET A 56 -4.34 -0.64 -3.88
C MET A 56 -4.83 -1.90 -3.17
N VAL A 57 -5.47 -1.80 -2.00
CA VAL A 57 -6.04 -2.96 -1.28
C VAL A 57 -7.02 -3.73 -2.16
N LYS A 58 -7.91 -3.04 -2.87
CA LYS A 58 -8.85 -3.70 -3.79
C LYS A 58 -8.14 -4.49 -4.89
N GLN A 59 -7.14 -3.88 -5.54
CA GLN A 59 -6.35 -4.57 -6.58
C GLN A 59 -5.67 -5.84 -6.05
N ARG A 60 -5.11 -5.80 -4.84
CA ARG A 60 -4.49 -6.98 -4.22
C ARG A 60 -5.54 -8.05 -3.89
N LYS A 61 -6.71 -7.68 -3.37
CA LYS A 61 -7.81 -8.63 -3.12
C LYS A 61 -8.28 -9.32 -4.41
N ASP A 62 -8.36 -8.56 -5.51
CA ASP A 62 -8.68 -9.10 -6.82
C ASP A 62 -7.56 -10.07 -7.29
N SER A 63 -6.28 -9.73 -7.11
CA SER A 63 -5.14 -10.62 -7.40
C SER A 63 -5.15 -11.89 -6.54
N VAL A 64 -5.46 -11.79 -5.24
CA VAL A 64 -5.59 -12.96 -4.34
C VAL A 64 -6.60 -13.96 -4.91
N ALA A 65 -7.81 -13.49 -5.23
CA ALA A 65 -8.85 -14.35 -5.78
C ALA A 65 -8.42 -15.02 -7.10
N GLN A 66 -7.71 -14.29 -7.97
CA GLN A 66 -7.19 -14.83 -9.23
C GLN A 66 -6.11 -15.89 -9.01
N TYR A 67 -5.18 -15.65 -8.08
CA TYR A 67 -4.12 -16.61 -7.77
C TYR A 67 -4.66 -17.86 -7.07
N GLU A 68 -5.61 -17.73 -6.15
CA GLU A 68 -6.29 -18.86 -5.52
C GLU A 68 -7.02 -19.71 -6.56
N ALA A 69 -7.77 -19.09 -7.48
CA ALA A 69 -8.43 -19.79 -8.59
C ALA A 69 -7.45 -20.53 -9.52
N ALA A 70 -6.21 -20.05 -9.61
CA ALA A 70 -5.13 -20.66 -10.39
C ALA A 70 -4.27 -21.66 -9.59
N ASN A 71 -4.63 -21.98 -8.33
CA ASN A 71 -3.83 -22.80 -7.41
C ASN A 71 -2.40 -22.26 -7.17
N ARG A 72 -2.23 -20.93 -7.19
CA ARG A 72 -0.96 -20.21 -6.96
C ARG A 72 -0.92 -19.59 -5.57
N GLU A 73 -1.00 -20.45 -4.55
CA GLU A 73 -1.04 -20.05 -3.13
C GLU A 73 0.20 -19.23 -2.71
N ASP A 74 1.35 -19.50 -3.33
CA ASP A 74 2.59 -18.75 -3.15
C ASP A 74 2.42 -17.25 -3.46
N LEU A 75 1.72 -16.94 -4.56
CA LEU A 75 1.45 -15.57 -4.99
C LEU A 75 0.29 -14.94 -4.20
N ALA A 76 -0.77 -15.72 -3.91
CA ALA A 76 -1.88 -15.26 -3.09
C ALA A 76 -1.41 -14.84 -1.69
N LYS A 77 -0.46 -15.56 -1.11
CA LYS A 77 0.12 -15.20 0.18
C LYS A 77 0.87 -13.86 0.12
N VAL A 78 1.66 -13.61 -0.93
CA VAL A 78 2.38 -12.35 -1.09
C VAL A 78 1.40 -11.17 -1.11
N GLU A 79 0.33 -11.26 -1.90
CA GLU A 79 -0.69 -10.22 -1.99
C GLU A 79 -1.40 -9.98 -0.63
N ARG A 80 -1.70 -11.06 0.13
CA ARG A 80 -2.27 -10.95 1.48
C ARG A 80 -1.32 -10.27 2.45
N ASP A 81 -0.04 -10.59 2.41
CA ASP A 81 0.97 -9.93 3.25
C ASP A 81 1.09 -8.43 2.90
N GLU A 82 1.04 -8.07 1.61
CA GLU A 82 1.03 -6.66 1.20
C GLU A 82 -0.20 -5.90 1.70
N ILE A 83 -1.39 -6.51 1.63
CA ILE A 83 -2.65 -5.91 2.14
C ILE A 83 -2.49 -5.51 3.60
N VAL A 84 -1.92 -6.39 4.44
CA VAL A 84 -1.71 -6.12 5.87
C VAL A 84 -0.85 -4.89 6.10
N VAL A 85 0.17 -4.64 5.27
CA VAL A 85 1.02 -3.45 5.39
C VAL A 85 0.26 -2.19 4.95
N ILE A 86 -0.50 -2.25 3.85
CA ILE A 86 -1.28 -1.12 3.34
C ILE A 86 -2.38 -0.71 4.34
N GLU A 87 -3.06 -1.69 4.95
CA GLU A 87 -4.16 -1.45 5.89
C GLU A 87 -3.71 -0.72 7.17
N ARG A 88 -2.42 -0.72 7.53
CA ARG A 88 -1.89 0.07 8.66
C ARG A 88 -2.06 1.59 8.46
N TYR A 89 -2.18 2.03 7.21
CA TYR A 89 -2.29 3.44 6.84
C TYR A 89 -3.73 3.86 6.52
N LEU A 90 -4.67 2.91 6.57
CA LEU A 90 -6.08 3.20 6.40
C LEU A 90 -6.72 3.46 7.77
N PRO A 91 -7.71 4.37 7.85
CA PRO A 91 -8.52 4.47 9.06
C PRO A 91 -9.15 3.10 9.34
N ALA A 92 -9.23 2.73 10.62
CA ALA A 92 -9.90 1.49 11.02
C ALA A 92 -11.27 1.44 10.33
N LYS A 93 -11.48 0.44 9.47
CA LYS A 93 -12.77 0.27 8.82
C LYS A 93 -13.75 -0.02 9.95
N LEU A 94 -14.61 0.95 10.24
CA LEU A 94 -15.76 0.76 11.11
C LEU A 94 -16.62 -0.31 10.44
N GLY A 95 -16.47 -1.54 10.91
CA GLY A 95 -17.39 -2.65 10.68
C GLY A 95 -18.33 -2.77 11.85
#